data_AF-A0A2V9MT65-F1
#
_entry.id   AF-A0A2V9MT65-F1
#
_cell.length_a   1.000
_cell.length_b   1.000
_cell.length_c   1.000
_cell.angle_alpha   90.00
_cell.angle_beta   90.00
_cell.angle_gamma   90.00
#
_symmetry.space_group_name_H-M   'P 1'
#
loop_
_entity.id
_entity.type
_entity.pdbx_description
1 polymer ?
#
loop_
_entity_poly.entity_id
_entity_poly.type
_entity_poly.pdbx_seq_one_letter_code
_entity_poly.pdbx_strand_id
1 'polypeptide(L)'
;MATHTRKSAWNNSGTFKNQDLLWYAKGVGVMQSRALNDQKSWWFFGAIHGQEISLPQFPGWGHLPSPPQVPTTPLPTLTVRRLYWDQCQHQTWYFPPWHRGYLIALEAQIRAAVVTIGGPKTWALPYWNYFGPANQYEIPPAFTQQKLPDGTPNPLFVKARYGPQSNGKIYVEIPPASEKNMNNTVYTGSNVVTKFPGFGGPKTGFSHGGGTNGNLEGNPHNLVHVDVGGNGPNNTYGLMSDPGLAALDPIFYLHHCNIDRMWAAWNAKGNTNPTDQNWLKGPAAVGGRKFAMPMPDGSSWIYTPADVNSLSQLNYTYESLTVAAQAIQPANKMAQRLGKLRAASAATAAATAGAGGSMDTGDNAELVGANEGPVQLKSSGARATVKLNAKVQKKVTRSLAAASEASLPDRAYLQLENVRGNIDANKLDVSVNQQHVGTVALFGLRRASLKDGAHGGEGLTFVIDITDVIDNLFVDNALDANSLDVRILPSNPVSDAAKITIGRVSVYRQGQ
;
A
#
# COMPACT_ATOMS: atom_id res chain seq x y z
N MET A 1 5.10 17.73 25.08
CA MET A 1 5.05 16.24 25.11
C MET A 1 3.69 15.80 24.62
N ALA A 2 3.60 14.71 23.85
CA ALA A 2 2.32 14.20 23.34
C ALA A 2 1.38 13.83 24.48
N THR A 3 0.11 14.27 24.42
CA THR A 3 -0.89 13.93 25.45
C THR A 3 -1.72 12.69 25.11
N HIS A 4 -1.61 12.20 23.87
CA HIS A 4 -2.33 11.03 23.38
C HIS A 4 -1.36 9.93 22.94
N THR A 5 -1.59 8.71 23.40
CA THR A 5 -0.76 7.55 23.01
C THR A 5 -1.65 6.51 22.35
N ARG A 6 -1.43 6.27 21.06
CA ARG A 6 -2.04 5.17 20.31
C ARG A 6 -1.42 3.86 20.77
N LYS A 7 -2.26 2.96 21.30
CA LYS A 7 -1.85 1.67 21.86
C LYS A 7 -2.23 0.51 20.94
N SER A 8 -1.57 -0.62 21.11
CA SER A 8 -1.86 -1.81 20.32
C SER A 8 -3.31 -2.25 20.53
N ALA A 9 -4.02 -2.49 19.44
CA ALA A 9 -5.35 -3.08 19.47
C ALA A 9 -5.33 -4.47 20.14
N TRP A 10 -4.22 -5.18 20.07
CA TRP A 10 -4.04 -6.51 20.65
C TRP A 10 -3.71 -6.53 22.14
N ASN A 11 -3.55 -5.37 22.79
CA ASN A 11 -3.50 -5.31 24.25
C ASN A 11 -4.75 -5.98 24.82
N ASN A 12 -4.60 -6.72 25.93
CA ASN A 12 -5.67 -7.55 26.51
C ASN A 12 -6.32 -8.52 25.48
N SER A 13 -5.47 -9.13 24.65
CA SER A 13 -5.80 -10.16 23.68
C SER A 13 -6.80 -9.70 22.60
N GLY A 14 -6.85 -8.40 22.31
CA GLY A 14 -7.72 -7.83 21.28
C GLY A 14 -9.23 -7.91 21.58
N THR A 15 -9.59 -8.21 22.83
CA THR A 15 -10.98 -8.26 23.29
C THR A 15 -11.42 -6.91 23.86
N PHE A 16 -12.71 -6.76 24.18
CA PHE A 16 -13.21 -5.55 24.86
C PHE A 16 -12.73 -5.37 26.32
N LYS A 17 -11.90 -6.29 26.86
CA LYS A 17 -11.09 -6.00 28.04
C LYS A 17 -10.09 -4.86 27.76
N ASN A 18 -9.69 -4.69 26.50
CA ASN A 18 -9.01 -3.50 26.03
C ASN A 18 -9.99 -2.32 25.99
N GLN A 19 -9.84 -1.39 26.94
CA GLN A 19 -10.72 -0.22 27.04
C GLN A 19 -10.60 0.71 25.83
N ASP A 20 -9.44 0.77 25.15
CA ASP A 20 -9.30 1.60 23.96
C ASP A 20 -10.19 1.09 22.82
N LEU A 21 -10.33 -0.24 22.68
CA LEU A 21 -11.24 -0.86 21.71
C LEU A 21 -12.71 -0.74 22.10
N LEU A 22 -13.03 -0.82 23.39
CA LEU A 22 -14.42 -0.61 23.85
C LEU A 22 -14.88 0.81 23.58
N TRP A 23 -14.06 1.81 23.90
CA TRP A 23 -14.38 3.21 23.61
C TRP A 23 -14.35 3.51 22.12
N TYR A 24 -13.46 2.86 21.35
CA TYR A 24 -13.50 2.94 19.90
C TYR A 24 -14.85 2.47 19.36
N ALA A 25 -15.33 1.28 19.76
CA ALA A 25 -16.61 0.75 19.32
C ALA A 25 -17.78 1.69 19.63
N LYS A 26 -17.83 2.23 20.85
CA LYS A 26 -18.89 3.15 21.26
C LYS A 26 -18.84 4.47 20.48
N GLY A 27 -17.65 5.05 20.28
CA GLY A 27 -17.46 6.27 19.50
C GLY A 27 -17.80 6.09 18.02
N VAL A 28 -17.44 4.94 17.43
CA VAL A 28 -17.86 4.54 16.07
C VAL A 28 -19.38 4.46 16.00
N GLY A 29 -20.05 3.85 16.98
CA GLY A 29 -21.52 3.79 17.04
C GLY A 29 -22.19 5.16 17.01
N VAL A 30 -21.68 6.13 17.77
CA VAL A 30 -22.16 7.53 17.74
C VAL A 30 -21.95 8.19 16.38
N MET A 31 -20.83 7.92 15.71
CA MET A 31 -20.59 8.45 14.37
C MET A 31 -21.47 7.79 13.30
N GLN A 32 -21.72 6.47 13.41
CA GLN A 32 -22.57 5.72 12.50
C GLN A 32 -24.06 6.09 12.62
N SER A 33 -24.50 6.58 13.78
CA SER A 33 -25.89 7.03 13.98
C SER A 33 -26.22 8.38 13.31
N ARG A 34 -25.21 9.08 12.78
CA ARG A 34 -25.38 10.38 12.10
C ARG A 34 -25.69 10.18 10.62
N ALA A 35 -26.40 11.14 10.03
CA ALA A 35 -26.72 11.15 8.61
C ALA A 35 -25.46 11.38 7.73
N LEU A 36 -25.49 10.91 6.48
CA LEU A 36 -24.37 11.03 5.54
C LEU A 36 -23.95 12.48 5.25
N ASN A 37 -24.87 13.45 5.29
CA ASN A 37 -24.55 14.86 5.09
C ASN A 37 -23.97 15.56 6.33
N ASP A 38 -23.92 14.90 7.49
CA ASP A 38 -23.24 15.40 8.67
C ASP A 38 -21.74 15.13 8.54
N GLN A 39 -20.93 16.20 8.57
CA GLN A 39 -19.48 16.14 8.46
C GLN A 39 -18.80 15.38 9.62
N LYS A 40 -19.53 15.13 10.72
CA LYS A 40 -19.08 14.35 11.87
C LYS A 40 -19.52 12.88 11.80
N SER A 41 -20.21 12.46 10.73
CA SER A 41 -20.67 11.08 10.59
C SER A 41 -19.56 10.14 10.14
N TRP A 42 -19.73 8.86 10.46
CA TRP A 42 -18.84 7.80 9.98
C TRP A 42 -18.83 7.71 8.46
N TRP A 43 -20.02 7.85 7.86
CA TRP A 43 -20.25 7.75 6.43
C TRP A 43 -19.59 8.89 5.66
N PHE A 44 -19.62 10.11 6.22
CA PHE A 44 -18.93 11.25 5.64
C PHE A 44 -17.42 11.02 5.60
N PHE A 45 -16.83 10.48 6.68
CA PHE A 45 -15.42 10.12 6.69
C PHE A 45 -15.11 9.01 5.68
N GLY A 46 -15.95 7.97 5.60
CA GLY A 46 -15.87 6.98 4.52
C GLY A 46 -15.75 7.62 3.13
N ALA A 47 -16.60 8.61 2.83
CA ALA A 47 -16.60 9.32 1.55
C ALA A 47 -15.41 10.30 1.36
N ILE A 48 -14.75 10.75 2.43
CA ILE A 48 -13.47 11.48 2.33
C ILE A 48 -12.40 10.58 1.68
N HIS A 49 -12.33 9.33 2.14
CA HIS A 49 -11.41 8.35 1.56
C HIS A 49 -11.82 7.98 0.14
N GLY A 50 -13.09 7.67 -0.11
CA GLY A 50 -13.61 7.39 -1.44
C GLY A 50 -15.03 6.83 -1.34
N GLN A 51 -15.82 6.99 -2.40
CA GLN A 51 -17.20 6.50 -2.40
C GLN A 51 -17.62 5.83 -3.71
N GLU A 52 -18.66 4.99 -3.61
CA GLU A 52 -19.37 4.33 -4.72
C GLU A 52 -20.89 4.50 -4.56
N ILE A 53 -21.34 5.67 -4.09
CA ILE A 53 -22.74 5.89 -3.70
C ILE A 53 -23.69 5.80 -4.90
N SER A 54 -23.25 6.19 -6.09
CA SER A 54 -24.09 6.27 -7.29
C SER A 54 -24.22 4.96 -8.07
N LEU A 55 -23.51 3.89 -7.69
CA LEU A 55 -23.58 2.64 -8.44
C LEU A 55 -24.90 1.88 -8.11
N PRO A 56 -25.64 1.40 -9.13
CA PRO A 56 -26.96 0.77 -8.97
C PRO A 56 -26.90 -0.71 -8.54
N GLN A 57 -25.70 -1.22 -8.27
CA GLN A 57 -25.40 -2.60 -7.91
C GLN A 57 -24.04 -2.62 -7.22
N PHE A 58 -23.68 -3.75 -6.60
CA PHE A 58 -22.35 -3.94 -6.01
C PHE A 58 -21.24 -3.49 -7.00
N PRO A 59 -20.25 -2.68 -6.57
CA PRO A 59 -19.93 -2.27 -5.18
C PRO A 59 -20.69 -1.05 -4.62
N GLY A 60 -21.82 -0.66 -5.20
CA GLY A 60 -22.58 0.50 -4.74
C GLY A 60 -23.01 0.45 -3.29
N TRP A 61 -22.89 1.57 -2.56
CA TRP A 61 -23.12 1.62 -1.10
C TRP A 61 -24.51 1.12 -0.69
N GLY A 62 -25.54 1.36 -1.51
CA GLY A 62 -26.91 0.87 -1.27
C GLY A 62 -27.11 -0.64 -1.46
N HIS A 63 -26.08 -1.36 -1.92
CA HIS A 63 -26.13 -2.79 -2.26
C HIS A 63 -25.09 -3.61 -1.49
N LEU A 64 -24.53 -3.05 -0.41
CA LEU A 64 -23.53 -3.73 0.43
C LEU A 64 -24.21 -4.70 1.41
N PRO A 65 -23.58 -5.85 1.73
CA PRO A 65 -24.03 -6.71 2.81
C PRO A 65 -24.00 -5.99 4.16
N SER A 66 -25.10 -6.09 4.91
CA SER A 66 -25.21 -5.52 6.25
C SER A 66 -25.12 -6.59 7.36
N PRO A 67 -24.64 -6.23 8.57
CA PRO A 67 -24.21 -4.89 9.03
C PRO A 67 -22.80 -4.44 8.54
N PRO A 68 -22.52 -3.13 8.52
CA PRO A 68 -23.46 -2.05 8.82
C PRO A 68 -24.41 -1.76 7.65
N GLN A 69 -25.51 -1.07 7.93
CA GLN A 69 -26.36 -0.47 6.90
C GLN A 69 -25.76 0.89 6.51
N VAL A 70 -25.34 1.04 5.25
CA VAL A 70 -24.62 2.22 4.78
C VAL A 70 -25.61 3.18 4.10
N PRO A 71 -25.80 4.41 4.61
CA PRO A 71 -26.74 5.36 4.02
C PRO A 71 -26.17 5.96 2.74
N THR A 72 -27.06 6.25 1.79
CA THR A 72 -26.75 6.96 0.53
C THR A 72 -27.35 8.37 0.49
N THR A 73 -28.20 8.71 1.47
CA THR A 73 -28.91 10.00 1.55
C THR A 73 -29.14 10.44 3.00
N PRO A 74 -29.40 11.74 3.27
CA PRO A 74 -29.25 12.86 2.34
C PRO A 74 -27.78 13.12 1.99
N LEU A 75 -27.53 13.61 0.79
CA LEU A 75 -26.19 14.00 0.35
C LEU A 75 -25.84 15.41 0.86
N PRO A 76 -24.59 15.68 1.25
CA PRO A 76 -24.13 17.04 1.47
C PRO A 76 -24.14 17.86 0.17
N THR A 77 -24.11 19.18 0.31
CA THR A 77 -24.08 20.11 -0.82
C THR A 77 -22.88 19.83 -1.73
N LEU A 78 -22.98 20.21 -3.01
CA LEU A 78 -21.88 20.03 -3.97
C LEU A 78 -20.59 20.73 -3.51
N THR A 79 -20.69 21.88 -2.86
CA THR A 79 -19.51 22.60 -2.31
C THR A 79 -18.80 21.78 -1.23
N VAL A 80 -19.57 21.19 -0.29
CA VAL A 80 -19.00 20.34 0.77
C VAL A 80 -18.38 19.08 0.17
N ARG A 81 -19.05 18.43 -0.79
CA ARG A 81 -18.51 17.23 -1.46
C ARG A 81 -17.22 17.55 -2.23
N ARG A 82 -17.19 18.65 -3.00
CA ARG A 82 -15.98 19.13 -3.69
C ARG A 82 -14.84 19.47 -2.74
N LEU A 83 -15.14 19.89 -1.51
CA LEU A 83 -14.12 20.24 -0.53
C LEU A 83 -13.57 19.04 0.25
N TYR A 84 -14.32 17.94 0.40
CA TYR A 84 -13.92 16.85 1.30
C TYR A 84 -13.90 15.46 0.68
N TRP A 85 -14.80 15.15 -0.24
CA TRP A 85 -14.98 13.79 -0.73
C TRP A 85 -13.99 13.44 -1.83
N ASP A 86 -13.74 12.13 -1.95
CA ASP A 86 -12.84 11.51 -2.93
C ASP A 86 -11.48 12.22 -2.93
N GLN A 87 -10.82 12.21 -1.76
CA GLN A 87 -9.56 12.91 -1.52
C GLN A 87 -8.36 12.03 -1.23
N CYS A 88 -8.54 10.73 -1.01
CA CYS A 88 -7.41 9.88 -0.63
C CYS A 88 -6.28 9.96 -1.65
N GLN A 89 -5.06 10.00 -1.13
CA GLN A 89 -3.86 10.01 -1.93
C GLN A 89 -3.31 8.58 -2.00
N HIS A 90 -3.27 8.01 -3.19
CA HIS A 90 -2.72 6.69 -3.50
C HIS A 90 -1.81 6.77 -4.72
N GLN A 91 -0.79 5.92 -4.78
CA GLN A 91 0.27 5.94 -5.79
C GLN A 91 0.96 7.31 -5.90
N THR A 92 1.13 7.99 -4.76
CA THR A 92 1.79 9.30 -4.68
C THR A 92 2.71 9.37 -3.47
N TRP A 93 3.69 10.27 -3.52
CA TRP A 93 4.48 10.72 -2.37
C TRP A 93 3.67 11.40 -1.25
N TYR A 94 2.38 11.64 -1.45
CA TYR A 94 1.48 12.18 -0.44
C TYR A 94 0.72 11.09 0.33
N PHE A 95 0.89 9.81 -0.02
CA PHE A 95 0.20 8.70 0.64
C PHE A 95 0.38 8.73 2.17
N PRO A 96 1.62 8.78 2.75
CA PRO A 96 1.78 8.85 4.20
C PRO A 96 1.21 10.12 4.87
N PRO A 97 1.55 11.36 4.42
CA PRO A 97 1.06 12.57 5.08
C PRO A 97 -0.44 12.78 4.95
N TRP A 98 -1.07 12.38 3.84
CA TRP A 98 -2.51 12.49 3.69
C TRP A 98 -3.23 11.58 4.69
N HIS A 99 -2.86 10.30 4.75
CA HIS A 99 -3.47 9.35 5.69
C HIS A 99 -3.23 9.74 7.16
N ARG A 100 -2.06 10.31 7.50
CA ARG A 100 -1.81 10.84 8.84
C ARG A 100 -2.80 11.94 9.23
N GLY A 101 -2.99 12.94 8.39
CA GLY A 101 -3.95 14.01 8.67
C GLY A 101 -5.41 13.52 8.70
N TYR A 102 -5.75 12.55 7.84
CA TYR A 102 -7.05 11.89 7.87
C TYR A 102 -7.32 11.18 9.21
N LEU A 103 -6.34 10.41 9.71
CA LEU A 103 -6.43 9.75 11.01
C LEU A 103 -6.51 10.74 12.18
N ILE A 104 -5.79 11.86 12.12
CA ILE A 104 -5.86 12.92 13.15
C ILE A 104 -7.28 13.49 13.23
N ALA A 105 -7.89 13.82 12.10
CA ALA A 105 -9.23 14.37 12.06
C ALA A 105 -10.29 13.37 12.53
N LEU A 106 -10.21 12.11 12.07
CA LEU A 106 -11.13 11.06 12.53
C LEU A 106 -10.98 10.81 14.03
N GLU A 107 -9.74 10.69 14.52
CA GLU A 107 -9.47 10.50 15.94
C GLU A 107 -10.05 11.64 16.77
N ALA A 108 -9.97 12.89 16.29
CA ALA A 108 -10.60 14.02 16.96
C ALA A 108 -12.13 13.90 17.03
N GLN A 109 -12.79 13.44 15.96
CA GLN A 109 -14.25 13.21 15.94
C GLN A 109 -14.67 12.08 16.87
N ILE A 110 -13.96 10.96 16.83
CA ILE A 110 -14.25 9.82 17.71
C ILE A 110 -13.99 10.20 19.16
N ARG A 111 -12.87 10.88 19.46
CA ARG A 111 -12.56 11.36 20.81
C ARG A 111 -13.66 12.29 21.33
N ALA A 112 -14.14 13.22 20.50
CA ALA A 112 -15.25 14.09 20.88
C ALA A 112 -16.51 13.27 21.22
N ALA A 113 -16.86 12.28 20.39
CA ALA A 113 -17.97 11.37 20.65
C ALA A 113 -17.77 10.56 21.95
N VAL A 114 -16.59 9.99 22.17
CA VAL A 114 -16.20 9.25 23.38
C VAL A 114 -16.37 10.11 24.62
N VAL A 115 -15.89 11.37 24.60
CA VAL A 115 -16.04 12.31 25.72
C VAL A 115 -17.51 12.63 25.99
N THR A 116 -18.32 12.85 24.96
CA THR A 116 -19.76 13.10 25.11
C THR A 116 -20.50 11.97 25.81
N ILE A 117 -20.08 10.71 25.59
CA ILE A 117 -20.68 9.53 26.23
C ILE A 117 -19.97 9.09 27.52
N GLY A 118 -19.18 9.98 28.13
CA GLY A 118 -18.55 9.75 29.43
C GLY A 118 -17.24 8.96 29.40
N GLY A 119 -16.62 8.79 28.23
CA GLY A 119 -15.32 8.16 28.08
C GLY A 119 -14.13 9.10 28.33
N PRO A 120 -12.90 8.56 28.30
CA PRO A 120 -11.71 9.32 28.68
C PRO A 120 -11.33 10.39 27.66
N LYS A 121 -11.06 11.62 28.14
CA LYS A 121 -10.55 12.74 27.33
C LYS A 121 -9.21 12.45 26.65
N THR A 122 -8.44 11.52 27.21
CA THR A 122 -7.14 11.10 26.71
C THR A 122 -7.22 10.00 25.65
N TRP A 123 -8.41 9.48 25.34
CA TRP A 123 -8.58 8.40 24.36
C TRP A 123 -7.86 8.70 23.04
N ALA A 124 -7.20 7.67 22.50
CA ALA A 124 -6.47 7.73 21.24
C ALA A 124 -6.80 6.49 20.41
N LEU A 125 -6.75 6.62 19.10
CA LEU A 125 -7.09 5.57 18.16
C LEU A 125 -6.06 4.41 18.27
N PRO A 126 -6.49 3.16 18.45
CA PRO A 126 -5.57 2.03 18.48
C PRO A 126 -4.89 1.77 17.13
N TYR A 127 -3.80 0.99 17.13
CA TYR A 127 -3.19 0.47 15.92
C TYR A 127 -3.19 -1.06 15.89
N TRP A 128 -3.41 -1.66 14.72
CA TRP A 128 -3.34 -3.11 14.56
C TRP A 128 -1.91 -3.53 14.18
N ASN A 129 -1.15 -4.00 15.16
CA ASN A 129 0.23 -4.43 14.98
C ASN A 129 0.33 -5.86 14.43
N TYR A 130 -0.08 -6.09 13.19
CA TYR A 130 -0.08 -7.44 12.59
C TYR A 130 1.31 -8.10 12.44
N PHE A 131 2.41 -7.36 12.61
CA PHE A 131 3.76 -7.91 12.72
C PHE A 131 4.23 -8.15 14.16
N GLY A 132 3.34 -7.96 15.13
CA GLY A 132 3.60 -8.25 16.53
C GLY A 132 3.70 -9.75 16.82
N PRO A 133 4.05 -10.11 18.07
CA PRO A 133 4.21 -11.51 18.48
C PRO A 133 2.89 -12.29 18.47
N ALA A 134 3.00 -13.62 18.56
CA ALA A 134 1.88 -14.55 18.72
C ALA A 134 0.80 -14.39 17.62
N ASN A 135 -0.45 -14.15 18.01
CA ASN A 135 -1.60 -14.08 17.12
C ASN A 135 -1.96 -12.66 16.66
N GLN A 136 -1.06 -11.68 16.81
CA GLN A 136 -1.39 -10.29 16.47
C GLN A 136 -1.67 -10.07 14.97
N TYR A 137 -1.26 -11.00 14.10
CA TYR A 137 -1.59 -11.01 12.68
C TYR A 137 -3.07 -11.34 12.40
N GLU A 138 -3.80 -11.89 13.36
CA GLU A 138 -5.26 -12.07 13.27
C GLU A 138 -5.98 -10.74 13.53
N ILE A 139 -7.20 -10.60 13.03
CA ILE A 139 -8.04 -9.46 13.39
C ILE A 139 -8.31 -9.49 14.91
N PRO A 140 -8.28 -8.35 15.63
CA PRO A 140 -8.61 -8.35 17.05
C PRO A 140 -10.03 -8.90 17.28
N PRO A 141 -10.24 -9.84 18.22
CA PRO A 141 -11.55 -10.47 18.45
C PRO A 141 -12.73 -9.49 18.64
N ALA A 142 -12.48 -8.30 19.19
CA ALA A 142 -13.47 -7.23 19.32
C ALA A 142 -14.18 -6.84 18.00
N PHE A 143 -13.55 -7.08 16.84
CA PHE A 143 -14.14 -6.78 15.53
C PHE A 143 -15.03 -7.91 14.99
N THR A 144 -14.96 -9.11 15.58
CA THR A 144 -15.72 -10.29 15.12
C THR A 144 -16.93 -10.59 16.00
N GLN A 145 -16.98 -10.04 17.22
CA GLN A 145 -18.11 -10.17 18.12
C GLN A 145 -19.31 -9.37 17.61
N GLN A 146 -20.50 -9.97 17.54
CA GLN A 146 -21.71 -9.29 17.06
C GLN A 146 -22.29 -8.27 18.07
N LYS A 147 -21.91 -8.38 19.35
CA LYS A 147 -22.43 -7.56 20.44
C LYS A 147 -21.31 -6.97 21.28
N LEU A 148 -21.56 -5.81 21.86
CA LEU A 148 -20.75 -5.23 22.93
C LEU A 148 -20.98 -5.98 24.25
N PRO A 149 -20.13 -5.77 25.28
CA PRO A 149 -20.30 -6.41 26.59
C PRO A 149 -21.64 -6.11 27.29
N ASP A 150 -22.30 -5.00 26.94
CA ASP A 150 -23.62 -4.63 27.45
C ASP A 150 -24.79 -5.28 26.68
N GLY A 151 -24.49 -6.13 25.70
CA GLY A 151 -25.47 -6.85 24.89
C GLY A 151 -26.02 -6.09 23.68
N THR A 152 -25.66 -4.81 23.51
CA THR A 152 -26.05 -4.01 22.34
C THR A 152 -25.28 -4.44 21.08
N PRO A 153 -25.77 -4.17 19.85
CA PRO A 153 -25.04 -4.47 18.62
C PRO A 153 -23.66 -3.81 18.59
N ASN A 154 -22.64 -4.53 18.12
CA ASN A 154 -21.27 -4.02 18.02
C ASN A 154 -21.06 -3.19 16.75
N PRO A 155 -20.75 -1.88 16.84
CA PRO A 155 -20.48 -1.04 15.67
C PRO A 155 -19.20 -1.42 14.89
N LEU A 156 -18.32 -2.24 15.49
CA LEU A 156 -17.10 -2.76 14.85
C LEU A 156 -17.34 -4.03 14.02
N PHE A 157 -18.50 -4.67 14.17
CA PHE A 157 -18.83 -5.88 13.43
C PHE A 157 -19.28 -5.54 12.02
N VAL A 158 -18.62 -6.14 11.03
CA VAL A 158 -18.89 -5.95 9.60
C VAL A 158 -19.08 -7.32 8.97
N LYS A 159 -20.17 -7.51 8.24
CA LYS A 159 -20.49 -8.77 7.54
C LYS A 159 -19.62 -8.99 6.31
N ALA A 160 -19.31 -7.92 5.58
CA ALA A 160 -18.52 -7.97 4.35
C ALA A 160 -17.00 -8.01 4.65
N ARG A 161 -16.57 -9.02 5.42
CA ARG A 161 -15.17 -9.43 5.61
C ARG A 161 -15.07 -10.93 5.33
N TYR A 162 -14.21 -11.31 4.40
CA TYR A 162 -14.13 -12.71 3.95
C TYR A 162 -12.78 -13.37 4.22
N GLY A 163 -11.73 -12.58 4.49
CA GLY A 163 -10.41 -13.11 4.79
C GLY A 163 -9.63 -13.54 3.55
N PRO A 164 -8.33 -13.83 3.68
CA PRO A 164 -7.45 -14.12 2.53
C PRO A 164 -7.87 -15.39 1.78
N GLN A 165 -8.45 -16.36 2.50
CA GLN A 165 -8.93 -17.63 1.98
C GLN A 165 -10.44 -17.67 1.71
N SER A 166 -11.14 -16.54 1.82
CA SER A 166 -12.59 -16.44 1.55
C SER A 166 -13.45 -17.37 2.42
N ASN A 167 -12.99 -17.71 3.63
CA ASN A 167 -13.62 -18.63 4.57
C ASN A 167 -14.17 -17.94 5.84
N GLY A 168 -14.15 -16.61 5.87
CA GLY A 168 -14.60 -15.80 7.01
C GLY A 168 -13.59 -15.67 8.16
N LYS A 169 -12.42 -16.33 8.09
CA LYS A 169 -11.32 -16.12 9.05
C LYS A 169 -10.46 -14.96 8.58
N ILE A 170 -10.38 -13.91 9.40
CA ILE A 170 -9.71 -12.67 9.03
C ILE A 170 -8.33 -12.60 9.70
N TYR A 171 -7.28 -12.64 8.89
CA TYR A 171 -5.90 -12.54 9.31
C TYR A 171 -5.03 -12.02 8.16
N VAL A 172 -3.84 -11.51 8.48
CA VAL A 172 -2.84 -11.07 7.50
C VAL A 172 -1.90 -12.22 7.18
N GLU A 173 -1.69 -12.53 5.91
CA GLU A 173 -0.74 -13.56 5.49
C GLU A 173 0.71 -13.04 5.56
N ILE A 174 1.51 -13.61 6.46
CA ILE A 174 2.91 -13.23 6.71
C ILE A 174 3.79 -14.49 6.63
N PRO A 175 4.58 -14.68 5.55
CA PRO A 175 4.58 -13.94 4.27
C PRO A 175 3.26 -14.09 3.49
N PRO A 176 2.97 -13.24 2.47
CA PRO A 176 3.87 -12.29 1.81
C PRO A 176 3.88 -10.86 2.40
N ALA A 177 2.95 -10.50 3.28
CA ALA A 177 3.03 -9.22 3.98
C ALA A 177 4.32 -9.17 4.81
N SER A 178 5.03 -8.04 4.75
CA SER A 178 6.31 -7.91 5.46
C SER A 178 6.68 -6.45 5.73
N GLU A 179 7.64 -6.26 6.63
CA GLU A 179 8.24 -4.95 6.90
C GLU A 179 9.52 -4.71 6.07
N LYS A 180 9.73 -5.44 4.97
CA LYS A 180 10.93 -5.28 4.12
C LYS A 180 11.09 -3.85 3.59
N ASN A 181 9.99 -3.12 3.42
CA ASN A 181 9.96 -1.71 3.02
C ASN A 181 10.76 -0.81 4.00
N MET A 182 10.88 -1.19 5.27
CA MET A 182 11.59 -0.43 6.30
C MET A 182 13.10 -0.34 6.07
N ASN A 183 13.64 -1.11 5.11
CA ASN A 183 15.04 -1.04 4.69
C ASN A 183 15.27 -0.04 3.55
N ASN A 184 14.22 0.50 2.92
CA ASN A 184 14.37 1.53 1.90
C ASN A 184 14.51 2.89 2.58
N THR A 185 15.71 3.47 2.55
CA THR A 185 16.02 4.76 3.17
C THR A 185 15.61 5.96 2.29
N VAL A 186 15.17 5.72 1.05
CA VAL A 186 14.77 6.76 0.11
C VAL A 186 13.25 6.92 0.16
N TYR A 187 12.78 8.13 0.49
CA TYR A 187 11.34 8.40 0.59
C TYR A 187 10.63 8.31 -0.77
N THR A 188 11.08 9.10 -1.74
CA THR A 188 10.45 9.14 -3.06
C THR A 188 11.40 8.56 -4.09
N GLY A 189 10.88 7.58 -4.84
CA GLY A 189 11.55 7.11 -6.02
C GLY A 189 11.34 8.12 -7.15
N SER A 190 12.40 8.52 -7.83
CA SER A 190 12.27 9.32 -9.04
C SER A 190 12.00 8.38 -10.20
N ASN A 191 10.94 8.62 -10.95
CA ASN A 191 10.79 7.92 -12.21
C ASN A 191 9.93 8.71 -13.20
N VAL A 192 10.54 9.04 -14.36
CA VAL A 192 9.86 9.09 -15.66
C VAL A 192 10.19 7.89 -16.60
N VAL A 193 11.23 7.05 -16.35
CA VAL A 193 11.27 5.66 -16.89
C VAL A 193 11.51 4.47 -15.89
N THR A 194 12.43 4.46 -14.90
CA THR A 194 12.31 3.75 -13.57
C THR A 194 13.59 3.72 -12.74
N LYS A 195 13.58 4.34 -11.54
CA LYS A 195 14.51 3.95 -10.47
C LYS A 195 13.82 3.83 -9.10
N PHE A 196 13.14 2.68 -8.94
CA PHE A 196 12.41 2.16 -7.78
C PHE A 196 11.20 2.94 -7.27
N PRO A 197 10.19 2.26 -6.71
CA PRO A 197 9.28 2.90 -5.79
C PRO A 197 10.01 3.19 -4.46
N GLY A 198 10.11 4.47 -4.10
CA GLY A 198 10.58 4.89 -2.78
C GLY A 198 9.65 4.40 -1.66
N PHE A 199 10.08 4.55 -0.42
CA PHE A 199 9.30 4.19 0.77
C PHE A 199 7.88 4.78 0.73
N GLY A 200 7.78 6.10 0.51
CA GLY A 200 6.54 6.88 0.54
C GLY A 200 5.84 7.06 -0.81
N GLY A 201 6.44 6.64 -1.93
CA GLY A 201 5.82 6.70 -3.27
C GLY A 201 6.44 7.72 -4.24
N PRO A 202 6.00 7.69 -5.52
CA PRO A 202 6.56 8.53 -6.57
C PRO A 202 6.12 10.00 -6.44
N LYS A 203 6.93 10.91 -6.98
CA LYS A 203 6.58 12.35 -7.05
C LYS A 203 5.43 12.57 -8.04
N THR A 204 4.31 13.10 -7.55
CA THR A 204 3.11 13.39 -8.35
C THR A 204 2.44 14.69 -7.90
N GLY A 205 1.46 15.18 -8.66
CA GLY A 205 0.47 16.15 -8.16
C GLY A 205 -0.57 15.50 -7.24
N PHE A 206 -1.72 16.15 -7.08
CA PHE A 206 -2.89 15.54 -6.44
C PHE A 206 -3.37 14.36 -7.28
N SER A 207 -3.38 13.15 -6.72
CA SER A 207 -3.91 11.98 -7.41
C SER A 207 -4.73 11.10 -6.47
N HIS A 208 -5.76 10.49 -7.03
CA HIS A 208 -6.75 9.66 -6.36
C HIS A 208 -6.79 8.26 -7.00
N GLY A 209 -5.60 7.68 -7.22
CA GLY A 209 -5.38 6.38 -7.86
C GLY A 209 -4.86 6.46 -9.30
N GLY A 210 -4.23 5.38 -9.75
CA GLY A 210 -3.53 5.23 -11.03
C GLY A 210 -1.99 5.16 -10.85
N GLY A 211 -1.35 4.16 -11.47
CA GLY A 211 0.12 4.09 -11.57
C GLY A 211 0.83 3.22 -10.52
N THR A 212 1.98 3.69 -10.05
CA THR A 212 2.96 2.90 -9.27
C THR A 212 2.92 3.24 -7.78
N ASN A 213 2.76 2.22 -6.93
CA ASN A 213 2.76 2.37 -5.46
C ASN A 213 4.15 2.65 -4.89
N GLY A 214 4.23 3.34 -3.75
CA GLY A 214 5.42 3.29 -2.88
C GLY A 214 5.61 1.92 -2.22
N ASN A 215 6.78 1.66 -1.61
CA ASN A 215 6.98 0.39 -0.92
C ASN A 215 6.01 0.18 0.25
N LEU A 216 5.80 1.21 1.08
CA LEU A 216 4.89 1.13 2.22
C LEU A 216 3.44 0.86 1.78
N GLU A 217 3.01 1.54 0.72
CA GLU A 217 1.68 1.41 0.13
C GLU A 217 1.47 0.02 -0.52
N GLY A 218 2.47 -0.46 -1.26
CA GLY A 218 2.40 -1.77 -1.92
C GLY A 218 2.45 -2.95 -0.94
N ASN A 219 3.41 -2.96 -0.02
CA ASN A 219 3.57 -4.00 1.00
C ASN A 219 4.09 -3.38 2.32
N PRO A 220 3.28 -3.37 3.40
CA PRO A 220 2.12 -4.26 3.62
C PRO A 220 0.75 -3.71 3.22
N HIS A 221 0.60 -2.40 2.99
CA HIS A 221 -0.71 -1.75 3.00
C HIS A 221 -1.73 -2.39 2.05
N ASN A 222 -1.42 -2.55 0.75
CA ASN A 222 -2.35 -3.13 -0.22
C ASN A 222 -2.62 -4.61 0.03
N LEU A 223 -1.64 -5.38 0.52
CA LEU A 223 -1.82 -6.80 0.85
C LEU A 223 -2.83 -6.98 1.99
N VAL A 224 -2.71 -6.17 3.05
CA VAL A 224 -3.63 -6.24 4.20
C VAL A 224 -5.06 -5.88 3.80
N HIS A 225 -5.25 -4.90 2.91
CA HIS A 225 -6.57 -4.58 2.36
C HIS A 225 -7.23 -5.77 1.67
N VAL A 226 -6.48 -6.45 0.80
CA VAL A 226 -6.97 -7.63 0.09
C VAL A 226 -7.20 -8.80 1.05
N ASP A 227 -6.31 -9.04 2.02
CA ASP A 227 -6.44 -10.11 3.00
C ASP A 227 -7.68 -9.91 3.88
N VAL A 228 -7.95 -8.70 4.36
CA VAL A 228 -9.11 -8.44 5.22
C VAL A 228 -10.41 -8.52 4.41
N GLY A 229 -10.44 -7.90 3.24
CA GLY A 229 -11.63 -7.86 2.41
C GLY A 229 -11.99 -9.25 1.89
N GLY A 230 -11.07 -9.92 1.20
CA GLY A 230 -11.27 -11.25 0.62
C GLY A 230 -12.35 -11.31 -0.46
N ASN A 231 -12.46 -12.46 -1.13
CA ASN A 231 -13.54 -12.70 -2.10
C ASN A 231 -14.82 -13.11 -1.38
N GLY A 232 -15.93 -12.50 -1.78
CA GLY A 232 -17.26 -12.80 -1.29
C GLY A 232 -18.04 -13.71 -2.23
N PRO A 233 -19.24 -14.17 -1.82
CA PRO A 233 -20.13 -14.91 -2.70
C PRO A 233 -20.58 -14.06 -3.89
N ASN A 234 -21.05 -14.71 -4.97
CA ASN A 234 -21.65 -14.07 -6.14
C ASN A 234 -20.76 -12.98 -6.78
N ASN A 235 -19.44 -13.22 -6.85
CA ASN A 235 -18.47 -12.30 -7.43
C ASN A 235 -18.44 -10.92 -6.74
N THR A 236 -18.72 -10.89 -5.44
CA THR A 236 -18.53 -9.72 -4.56
C THR A 236 -17.19 -9.79 -3.83
N TYR A 237 -16.84 -8.75 -3.09
CA TYR A 237 -15.65 -8.70 -2.24
C TYR A 237 -15.91 -7.89 -0.96
N GLY A 238 -15.05 -8.07 0.04
CA GLY A 238 -15.19 -7.38 1.31
C GLY A 238 -14.85 -5.89 1.22
N LEU A 239 -15.31 -5.10 2.19
CA LEU A 239 -15.19 -3.64 2.15
C LEU A 239 -13.75 -3.18 2.02
N MET A 240 -12.83 -3.82 2.74
CA MET A 240 -11.39 -3.52 2.71
C MET A 240 -10.70 -3.77 1.37
N SER A 241 -11.34 -4.42 0.39
CA SER A 241 -10.72 -4.67 -0.91
C SER A 241 -10.82 -3.50 -1.90
N ASP A 242 -11.69 -2.51 -1.67
CA ASP A 242 -11.93 -1.42 -2.63
C ASP A 242 -11.76 -0.06 -1.96
N PRO A 243 -10.92 0.86 -2.50
CA PRO A 243 -10.73 2.19 -1.92
C PRO A 243 -12.03 2.99 -1.73
N GLY A 244 -13.05 2.77 -2.56
CA GLY A 244 -14.36 3.41 -2.44
C GLY A 244 -15.24 2.84 -1.32
N LEU A 245 -14.81 1.76 -0.67
CA LEU A 245 -15.52 1.04 0.39
C LEU A 245 -14.72 0.88 1.68
N ALA A 246 -13.39 0.81 1.61
CA ALA A 246 -12.54 0.34 2.69
C ALA A 246 -12.73 1.12 4.00
N ALA A 247 -12.86 2.45 3.91
CA ALA A 247 -13.05 3.32 5.06
C ALA A 247 -14.44 3.21 5.73
N LEU A 248 -15.36 2.43 5.17
CA LEU A 248 -16.61 2.05 5.84
C LEU A 248 -16.39 0.99 6.92
N ASP A 249 -15.31 0.18 6.81
CA ASP A 249 -14.95 -0.84 7.79
C ASP A 249 -14.12 -0.23 8.94
N PRO A 250 -14.54 -0.33 10.21
CA PRO A 250 -13.76 0.19 11.33
C PRO A 250 -12.33 -0.34 11.46
N ILE A 251 -12.01 -1.54 10.97
CA ILE A 251 -10.62 -2.04 11.04
C ILE A 251 -9.67 -1.26 10.13
N PHE A 252 -10.19 -0.58 9.09
CA PHE A 252 -9.44 0.28 8.18
C PHE A 252 -8.54 1.27 8.93
N TYR A 253 -9.10 1.93 9.94
CA TYR A 253 -8.42 3.01 10.64
C TYR A 253 -7.32 2.50 11.55
N LEU A 254 -7.50 1.32 12.15
CA LEU A 254 -6.47 0.67 12.96
C LEU A 254 -5.33 0.13 12.09
N HIS A 255 -5.64 -0.39 10.90
CA HIS A 255 -4.65 -0.75 9.88
C HIS A 255 -3.83 0.48 9.47
N HIS A 256 -4.50 1.58 9.11
CA HIS A 256 -3.84 2.82 8.72
C HIS A 256 -3.07 3.49 9.87
N CYS A 257 -3.48 3.32 11.12
CA CYS A 257 -2.64 3.70 12.26
C CYS A 257 -1.34 2.89 12.32
N ASN A 258 -1.34 1.61 11.93
CA ASN A 258 -0.10 0.85 11.83
C ASN A 258 0.77 1.30 10.64
N ILE A 259 0.16 1.65 9.50
CA ILE A 259 0.89 2.26 8.37
C ILE A 259 1.53 3.59 8.76
N ASP A 260 0.78 4.45 9.45
CA ASP A 260 1.27 5.72 9.99
C ASP A 260 2.41 5.52 11.01
N ARG A 261 2.27 4.53 11.89
CA ARG A 261 3.29 4.09 12.84
C ARG A 261 4.56 3.63 12.14
N MET A 262 4.46 2.87 11.05
CA MET A 262 5.62 2.44 10.26
C MET A 262 6.36 3.63 9.66
N TRP A 263 5.66 4.65 9.16
CA TRP A 263 6.32 5.88 8.71
C TRP A 263 7.00 6.63 9.87
N ALA A 264 6.37 6.73 11.04
CA ALA A 264 7.01 7.30 12.22
C ALA A 264 8.26 6.51 12.65
N ALA A 265 8.21 5.18 12.64
CA ALA A 265 9.36 4.32 12.91
C ALA A 265 10.48 4.50 11.87
N TRP A 266 10.12 4.72 10.60
CA TRP A 266 11.05 5.01 9.53
C TRP A 266 11.80 6.34 9.76
N ASN A 267 11.10 7.39 10.20
CA ASN A 267 11.73 8.65 10.60
C ASN A 267 12.61 8.48 11.85
N ALA A 268 12.17 7.71 12.84
CA ALA A 268 12.93 7.45 14.07
C ALA A 268 14.26 6.70 13.82
N LYS A 269 14.38 5.99 12.70
CA LYS A 269 15.65 5.39 12.22
C LYS A 269 16.62 6.40 11.60
N GLY A 270 16.29 7.69 11.58
CA GLY A 270 17.12 8.76 11.00
C GLY A 270 16.88 9.03 9.52
N ASN A 271 15.90 8.37 8.89
CA ASN A 271 15.59 8.60 7.48
C ASN A 271 14.86 9.94 7.28
N THR A 272 15.15 10.61 6.17
CA THR A 272 14.73 11.99 5.91
C THR A 272 13.55 12.06 4.94
N ASN A 273 12.50 12.78 5.33
CA ASN A 273 11.37 13.10 4.44
C ASN A 273 11.80 14.06 3.31
N PRO A 274 11.03 14.18 2.21
CA PRO A 274 11.38 15.09 1.12
C PRO A 274 11.49 16.55 1.57
N THR A 275 12.50 17.25 1.04
CA THR A 275 12.70 18.70 1.21
C THR A 275 12.13 19.52 0.05
N ASP A 276 11.59 18.83 -0.97
CA ASP A 276 10.97 19.43 -2.14
C ASP A 276 9.78 20.32 -1.71
N GLN A 277 9.75 21.56 -2.20
CA GLN A 277 8.71 22.53 -1.86
C GLN A 277 7.31 22.10 -2.30
N ASN A 278 7.20 21.36 -3.40
CA ASN A 278 5.93 20.83 -3.86
C ASN A 278 5.43 19.74 -2.91
N TRP A 279 6.34 18.98 -2.30
CA TRP A 279 5.95 18.04 -1.25
C TRP A 279 5.56 18.78 0.02
N LEU A 280 6.43 19.65 0.54
CA LEU A 280 6.23 20.35 1.81
C LEU A 280 4.95 21.18 1.86
N LYS A 281 4.67 21.94 0.79
CA LYS A 281 3.47 22.81 0.70
C LYS A 281 2.22 22.06 0.22
N GLY A 282 2.34 20.76 -0.04
CA GLY A 282 1.26 19.91 -0.51
C GLY A 282 0.81 20.20 -1.94
N PRO A 283 -0.23 19.48 -2.42
CA PRO A 283 -0.64 19.54 -3.83
C PRO A 283 -1.11 20.91 -4.29
N ALA A 284 -1.58 21.77 -3.39
CA ALA A 284 -1.98 23.13 -3.72
C ALA A 284 -0.83 23.99 -4.28
N ALA A 285 0.42 23.67 -3.94
CA ALA A 285 1.59 24.38 -4.47
C ALA A 285 1.81 24.15 -5.98
N VAL A 286 1.23 23.08 -6.53
CA VAL A 286 1.30 22.73 -7.96
C VAL A 286 -0.07 22.82 -8.63
N GLY A 287 -0.98 23.63 -8.08
CA GLY A 287 -2.33 23.83 -8.63
C GLY A 287 -3.32 22.71 -8.32
N GLY A 288 -2.95 21.75 -7.48
CA GLY A 288 -3.84 20.68 -7.01
C GLY A 288 -4.78 21.11 -5.89
N ARG A 289 -5.59 20.16 -5.40
CA ARG A 289 -6.48 20.40 -4.25
C ARG A 289 -5.69 20.53 -2.95
N LYS A 290 -6.20 21.31 -2.00
CA LYS A 290 -5.71 21.37 -0.62
C LYS A 290 -6.12 20.10 0.12
N PHE A 291 -5.35 19.66 1.11
CA PHE A 291 -5.83 18.68 2.07
C PHE A 291 -6.73 19.39 3.07
N ALA A 292 -7.98 18.94 3.17
CA ALA A 292 -8.99 19.53 4.02
C ALA A 292 -9.70 18.44 4.82
N MET A 293 -9.80 18.64 6.13
CA MET A 293 -10.50 17.71 7.02
C MET A 293 -11.50 18.44 7.92
N PRO A 294 -12.72 17.91 8.13
CA PRO A 294 -13.69 18.53 9.03
C PRO A 294 -13.33 18.22 10.49
N MET A 295 -13.32 19.25 11.33
CA MET A 295 -12.99 19.13 12.75
C MET A 295 -14.25 19.15 13.65
N PRO A 296 -14.15 18.67 14.91
CA PRO A 296 -15.32 18.56 15.80
C PRO A 296 -16.02 19.89 16.11
N ASP A 297 -15.28 21.01 16.05
CA ASP A 297 -15.78 22.38 16.24
C ASP A 297 -16.52 22.94 15.01
N GLY A 298 -16.57 22.18 13.90
CA GLY A 298 -17.18 22.59 12.64
C GLY A 298 -16.23 23.34 11.71
N SER A 299 -14.98 23.55 12.10
CA SER A 299 -13.95 24.17 11.25
C SER A 299 -13.40 23.20 10.21
N SER A 300 -12.79 23.76 9.17
CA SER A 300 -12.01 23.01 8.17
C SER A 300 -10.52 23.11 8.52
N TRP A 301 -9.90 22.01 8.91
CA TRP A 301 -8.46 21.97 9.05
C TRP A 301 -7.82 21.78 7.67
N ILE A 302 -7.15 22.83 7.21
CA ILE A 302 -6.30 22.80 6.02
C ILE A 302 -4.86 22.56 6.47
N TYR A 303 -4.22 21.53 5.92
CA TYR A 303 -2.85 21.18 6.28
C TYR A 303 -2.02 20.77 5.07
N THR A 304 -0.72 20.68 5.28
CA THR A 304 0.28 20.26 4.31
C THR A 304 1.15 19.14 4.88
N PRO A 305 1.93 18.42 4.06
CA PRO A 305 2.89 17.45 4.57
C PRO A 305 3.87 18.03 5.58
N ALA A 306 4.27 19.30 5.44
CA ALA A 306 5.17 19.96 6.39
C ALA A 306 4.60 20.04 7.82
N ASP A 307 3.27 20.08 7.97
CA ASP A 307 2.59 20.19 9.27
C ASP A 307 2.49 18.85 10.01
N VAL A 308 2.70 17.73 9.30
CA VAL A 308 2.45 16.38 9.82
C VAL A 308 3.63 15.42 9.60
N ASN A 309 4.76 15.87 9.09
CA ASN A 309 5.87 14.99 8.71
C ASN A 309 6.66 14.41 9.89
N SER A 310 6.43 14.90 11.11
CA SER A 310 7.09 14.44 12.33
C SER A 310 6.13 14.32 13.51
N LEU A 311 6.26 13.25 14.30
CA LEU A 311 5.51 13.13 15.56
C LEU A 311 5.87 14.23 16.57
N SER A 312 7.04 14.84 16.50
CA SER A 312 7.44 15.93 17.40
C SER A 312 6.58 17.19 17.24
N GLN A 313 5.91 17.35 16.10
CA GLN A 313 5.01 18.47 15.81
C GLN A 313 3.55 18.17 16.22
N LEU A 314 3.26 16.93 16.61
CA LEU A 314 1.91 16.43 16.77
C LEU A 314 1.61 16.09 18.23
N ASN A 315 0.33 16.13 18.58
CA ASN A 315 -0.11 15.86 19.95
C ASN A 315 -0.40 14.37 20.23
N TYR A 316 0.10 13.47 19.40
CA TYR A 316 0.00 12.03 19.63
C TYR A 316 1.33 11.30 19.39
N THR A 317 1.46 10.13 20.00
CA THR A 317 2.57 9.19 19.77
C THR A 317 2.05 7.76 19.75
N TYR A 318 2.93 6.79 19.53
CA TYR A 318 2.65 5.36 19.61
C TYR A 318 3.29 4.74 20.86
N GLU A 319 2.61 3.75 21.43
CA GLU A 319 3.11 2.93 22.55
C GLU A 319 4.49 2.31 22.26
N SER A 320 4.72 1.92 21.00
CA SER A 320 6.02 1.42 20.54
C SER A 320 6.19 1.72 19.06
N LEU A 321 7.42 2.06 18.64
CA LEU A 321 7.83 2.17 17.23
C LEU A 321 8.65 0.97 16.75
N THR A 322 8.72 -0.11 17.53
CA THR A 322 9.50 -1.31 17.18
C THR A 322 8.92 -2.01 15.96
N VAL A 323 9.73 -2.15 14.90
CA VAL A 323 9.42 -2.96 13.73
C VAL A 323 10.32 -4.21 13.76
N ALA A 324 9.75 -5.37 13.43
CA ALA A 324 10.41 -6.68 13.40
C ALA A 324 11.42 -6.84 12.25
N ALA A 325 11.40 -5.96 11.23
CA ALA A 325 12.43 -5.92 10.19
C ALA A 325 13.83 -5.93 10.82
N GLN A 326 14.48 -7.11 10.81
CA GLN A 326 15.84 -7.27 11.27
C GLN A 326 16.70 -6.22 10.56
N ALA A 327 17.43 -5.43 11.34
CA ALA A 327 18.43 -4.51 10.82
C ALA A 327 19.61 -5.32 10.26
N ILE A 328 19.40 -6.02 9.14
CA ILE A 328 20.51 -6.38 8.29
C ILE A 328 20.97 -5.06 7.69
N GLN A 329 22.06 -4.52 8.23
CA GLN A 329 22.65 -3.28 7.76
C GLN A 329 22.76 -3.33 6.23
N PRO A 330 22.32 -2.30 5.48
CA PRO A 330 22.44 -2.27 4.02
C PRO A 330 23.86 -2.61 3.52
N ALA A 331 24.87 -2.20 4.30
CA ALA A 331 26.28 -2.55 4.09
C ALA A 331 26.53 -4.07 4.07
N ASN A 332 25.87 -4.84 4.95
CA ASN A 332 26.01 -6.30 5.00
C ASN A 332 25.38 -6.98 3.77
N LYS A 333 24.23 -6.48 3.29
CA LYS A 333 23.61 -7.01 2.06
C LYS A 333 24.45 -6.70 0.82
N MET A 334 24.95 -5.48 0.70
CA MET A 334 25.81 -5.12 -0.41
C MET A 334 27.14 -5.91 -0.36
N ALA A 335 27.74 -6.08 0.82
CA ALA A 335 28.96 -6.89 0.96
C ALA A 335 28.73 -8.36 0.57
N GLN A 336 27.61 -8.96 1.00
CA GLN A 336 27.22 -10.32 0.58
C GLN A 336 27.03 -10.42 -0.94
N ARG A 337 26.33 -9.44 -1.53
CA ARG A 337 26.12 -9.36 -2.97
C ARG A 337 27.44 -9.25 -3.74
N LEU A 338 28.32 -8.34 -3.31
CA LEU A 338 29.65 -8.18 -3.91
C LEU A 338 30.50 -9.45 -3.77
N GLY A 339 30.48 -10.10 -2.60
CA GLY A 339 31.18 -11.38 -2.38
C GLY A 339 30.70 -12.47 -3.34
N LYS A 340 29.38 -12.61 -3.51
CA LYS A 340 28.76 -13.54 -4.47
C LYS A 340 29.21 -13.27 -5.91
N LEU A 341 29.15 -12.01 -6.35
CA LEU A 341 29.49 -11.64 -7.73
C LEU A 341 31.00 -11.75 -8.02
N ARG A 342 31.85 -11.37 -7.05
CA ARG A 342 33.32 -11.50 -7.16
C ARG A 342 33.77 -12.96 -7.24
N ALA A 343 33.14 -13.87 -6.49
CA ALA A 343 33.46 -15.29 -6.56
C ALA A 343 33.17 -15.88 -7.96
N ALA A 344 32.09 -15.43 -8.61
CA ALA A 344 31.77 -15.83 -9.98
C ALA A 344 32.72 -15.21 -11.01
N SER A 345 33.06 -13.92 -10.90
CA SER A 345 33.96 -13.26 -11.85
C SER A 345 35.39 -13.80 -11.81
N ALA A 346 35.86 -14.33 -10.68
CA ALA A 346 37.12 -15.06 -10.56
C ALA A 346 37.10 -16.41 -11.32
N ALA A 347 35.93 -17.03 -11.51
CA ALA A 347 35.74 -18.25 -12.33
C ALA A 347 35.57 -17.94 -13.83
N THR A 348 35.09 -16.75 -14.20
CA THR A 348 34.90 -16.29 -15.60
C THR A 348 36.13 -15.61 -16.20
N ALA A 349 37.24 -15.47 -15.46
CA ALA A 349 38.47 -14.77 -15.86
C ALA A 349 39.28 -15.46 -16.98
N ALA A 350 38.64 -16.21 -17.87
CA ALA A 350 39.20 -16.76 -19.10
C ALA A 350 38.61 -16.16 -20.40
N ALA A 351 37.75 -15.13 -20.33
CA ALA A 351 37.20 -14.51 -21.55
C ALA A 351 37.24 -12.97 -21.54
N THR A 352 38.31 -12.45 -22.15
CA THR A 352 38.48 -11.12 -22.77
C THR A 352 38.35 -9.86 -21.91
N ALA A 353 39.52 -9.30 -21.62
CA ALA A 353 39.71 -7.90 -21.26
C ALA A 353 39.41 -6.98 -22.46
N GLY A 354 38.65 -5.91 -22.20
CA GLY A 354 38.42 -4.82 -23.13
C GLY A 354 38.01 -3.58 -22.35
N ALA A 355 38.99 -2.76 -21.97
CA ALA A 355 38.79 -1.47 -21.36
C ALA A 355 38.28 -0.46 -22.40
N GLY A 356 37.26 0.31 -22.03
CA GLY A 356 36.74 1.41 -22.84
C GLY A 356 35.71 2.18 -22.04
N GLY A 357 36.14 3.32 -21.48
CA GLY A 357 35.30 4.20 -20.68
C GLY A 357 34.27 4.96 -21.52
N SER A 358 33.17 5.33 -20.87
CA SER A 358 32.54 6.65 -21.00
C SER A 358 31.57 6.83 -19.83
N MET A 359 31.62 8.03 -19.23
CA MET A 359 30.65 8.50 -18.25
C MET A 359 29.31 8.72 -18.95
N ASP A 360 28.21 8.28 -18.33
CA ASP A 360 26.88 8.78 -18.66
C ASP A 360 26.21 9.30 -17.38
N THR A 361 25.80 10.56 -17.45
CA THR A 361 25.22 11.37 -16.38
C THR A 361 23.78 11.70 -16.78
N GLY A 362 22.81 10.97 -16.21
CA GLY A 362 21.38 11.27 -16.33
C GLY A 362 20.57 10.11 -16.92
N ASP A 363 19.53 9.69 -16.19
CA ASP A 363 18.57 8.62 -16.55
C ASP A 363 19.13 7.20 -16.71
N ASN A 364 19.78 6.73 -15.65
CA ASN A 364 20.38 5.38 -15.51
C ASN A 364 19.37 4.19 -15.52
N ALA A 365 18.15 4.34 -16.05
CA ALA A 365 17.12 3.31 -16.17
C ALA A 365 16.97 2.87 -17.63
N GLU A 366 17.19 1.61 -17.94
CA GLU A 366 17.19 1.13 -19.33
C GLU A 366 16.37 -0.15 -19.46
N LEU A 367 15.49 -0.22 -20.46
CA LEU A 367 14.68 -1.41 -20.75
C LEU A 367 15.61 -2.55 -21.19
N VAL A 368 15.72 -3.59 -20.35
CA VAL A 368 16.45 -4.82 -20.65
C VAL A 368 15.65 -5.67 -21.61
N GLY A 369 14.33 -5.75 -21.43
CA GLY A 369 13.47 -6.57 -22.28
C GLY A 369 12.00 -6.44 -21.95
N ALA A 370 11.14 -6.91 -22.85
CA ALA A 370 9.69 -6.97 -22.64
C ALA A 370 9.08 -8.19 -23.33
N ASN A 371 7.88 -8.58 -22.92
CA ASN A 371 7.09 -9.56 -23.65
C ASN A 371 6.38 -8.93 -24.86
N GLU A 372 5.90 -9.77 -25.78
CA GLU A 372 5.08 -9.34 -26.91
C GLU A 372 3.60 -9.28 -26.52
N GLY A 373 3.01 -8.10 -26.66
CA GLY A 373 1.58 -7.86 -26.47
C GLY A 373 1.06 -7.99 -25.04
N PRO A 374 -0.24 -7.73 -24.83
CA PRO A 374 -0.88 -7.89 -23.53
C PRO A 374 -1.07 -9.37 -23.17
N VAL A 375 -1.06 -9.67 -21.88
CA VAL A 375 -1.26 -11.02 -21.33
C VAL A 375 -2.55 -11.05 -20.51
N GLN A 376 -3.43 -12.00 -20.79
CA GLN A 376 -4.65 -12.20 -20.02
C GLN A 376 -4.37 -13.12 -18.82
N LEU A 377 -4.80 -12.70 -17.63
CA LEU A 377 -4.75 -13.53 -16.43
C LEU A 377 -5.99 -14.43 -16.37
N LYS A 378 -5.78 -15.74 -16.25
CA LYS A 378 -6.83 -16.74 -16.05
C LYS A 378 -6.70 -17.38 -14.66
N SER A 379 -7.63 -18.26 -14.28
CA SER A 379 -7.54 -18.99 -13.00
C SER A 379 -6.26 -19.84 -12.90
N SER A 380 -5.76 -20.38 -14.01
CA SER A 380 -4.49 -21.11 -14.09
C SER A 380 -3.25 -20.19 -14.04
N GLY A 381 -3.44 -18.88 -13.91
CA GLY A 381 -2.42 -17.87 -14.03
C GLY A 381 -2.18 -17.38 -15.46
N ALA A 382 -1.12 -16.60 -15.60
CA ALA A 382 -0.61 -16.05 -16.84
C ALA A 382 0.88 -16.34 -16.96
N ARG A 383 1.37 -16.40 -18.21
CA ARG A 383 2.77 -16.58 -18.53
C ARG A 383 3.21 -15.56 -19.56
N ALA A 384 4.37 -14.95 -19.34
CA ALA A 384 4.98 -14.01 -20.27
C ALA A 384 6.44 -14.41 -20.50
N THR A 385 6.91 -14.29 -21.73
CA THR A 385 8.32 -14.45 -22.08
C THR A 385 8.90 -13.08 -22.37
N VAL A 386 9.76 -12.59 -21.49
CA VAL A 386 10.43 -11.30 -21.65
C VAL A 386 11.64 -11.49 -22.54
N LYS A 387 11.60 -11.03 -23.79
CA LYS A 387 12.72 -11.11 -24.72
C LYS A 387 13.75 -10.05 -24.37
N LEU A 388 15.00 -10.45 -24.12
CA LEU A 388 16.06 -9.55 -23.70
C LEU A 388 16.73 -8.89 -24.92
N ASN A 389 17.02 -7.60 -24.79
CA ASN A 389 17.83 -6.87 -25.73
C ASN A 389 19.31 -7.21 -25.49
N ALA A 390 19.94 -7.88 -26.46
CA ALA A 390 21.32 -8.35 -26.35
C ALA A 390 22.33 -7.22 -26.01
N LYS A 391 22.11 -5.98 -26.47
CA LYS A 391 23.01 -4.85 -26.16
C LYS A 391 22.89 -4.44 -24.69
N VAL A 392 21.66 -4.37 -24.17
CA VAL A 392 21.41 -3.98 -22.77
C VAL A 392 21.80 -5.10 -21.81
N GLN A 393 21.51 -6.36 -22.16
CA GLN A 393 21.94 -7.55 -21.43
C GLN A 393 23.47 -7.59 -21.26
N LYS A 394 24.24 -7.26 -22.31
CA LYS A 394 25.71 -7.13 -22.20
C LYS A 394 26.14 -6.01 -21.24
N LYS A 395 25.39 -4.90 -21.15
CA LYS A 395 25.66 -3.85 -20.15
C LYS A 395 25.45 -4.38 -18.72
N VAL A 396 24.35 -5.09 -18.48
CA VAL A 396 24.07 -5.74 -17.18
C VAL A 396 25.19 -6.71 -16.82
N THR A 397 25.53 -7.62 -17.73
CA THR A 397 26.61 -8.61 -17.53
C THR A 397 27.94 -7.96 -17.18
N ARG A 398 28.34 -6.89 -17.91
CA ARG A 398 29.57 -6.15 -17.60
C ARG A 398 29.52 -5.46 -16.24
N SER A 399 28.37 -4.91 -15.86
CA SER A 399 28.19 -4.30 -14.53
C SER A 399 28.36 -5.32 -13.41
N LEU A 400 27.76 -6.50 -13.54
CA LEU A 400 27.88 -7.59 -12.57
C LEU A 400 29.31 -8.15 -12.50
N ALA A 401 29.98 -8.31 -13.63
CA ALA A 401 31.36 -8.80 -13.69
C ALA A 401 32.36 -7.82 -13.07
N ALA A 402 32.11 -6.51 -13.20
CA ALA A 402 32.95 -5.45 -12.64
C ALA A 402 32.60 -5.08 -11.18
N ALA A 403 31.69 -5.84 -10.54
CA ALA A 403 31.16 -5.52 -9.23
C ALA A 403 32.26 -5.36 -8.16
N SER A 404 32.33 -4.16 -7.59
CA SER A 404 33.27 -3.83 -6.51
C SER A 404 32.70 -2.75 -5.59
N GLU A 405 33.40 -2.48 -4.49
CA GLU A 405 33.07 -1.35 -3.62
C GLU A 405 33.18 0.00 -4.35
N ALA A 406 34.05 0.11 -5.36
CA ALA A 406 34.22 1.31 -6.18
C ALA A 406 33.29 1.35 -7.40
N SER A 407 32.60 0.25 -7.72
CA SER A 407 31.71 0.14 -8.89
C SER A 407 30.57 -0.79 -8.54
N LEU A 408 29.49 -0.20 -8.04
CA LEU A 408 28.35 -0.95 -7.56
C LEU A 408 27.62 -1.62 -8.74
N PRO A 409 27.21 -2.90 -8.60
CA PRO A 409 26.52 -3.61 -9.65
C PRO A 409 25.10 -3.10 -9.86
N ASP A 410 24.68 -3.11 -11.12
CA ASP A 410 23.32 -2.82 -11.58
C ASP A 410 22.25 -3.48 -10.71
N ARG A 411 21.10 -2.84 -10.60
CA ARG A 411 19.90 -3.49 -10.05
C ARG A 411 18.87 -3.75 -11.15
N ALA A 412 17.93 -4.69 -10.94
CA ALA A 412 16.96 -5.09 -11.95
C ALA A 412 15.51 -5.12 -11.42
N TYR A 413 14.59 -4.56 -12.20
CA TYR A 413 13.16 -4.40 -11.88
C TYR A 413 12.30 -5.11 -12.90
N LEU A 414 11.45 -6.01 -12.43
CA LEU A 414 10.31 -6.48 -13.22
C LEU A 414 9.15 -5.49 -13.05
N GLN A 415 8.52 -5.09 -14.15
CA GLN A 415 7.27 -4.36 -14.10
C GLN A 415 6.13 -5.19 -14.68
N LEU A 416 5.02 -5.23 -13.94
CA LEU A 416 3.71 -5.60 -14.48
C LEU A 416 3.00 -4.29 -14.76
N GLU A 417 3.02 -3.87 -16.03
CA GLU A 417 2.54 -2.56 -16.43
C GLU A 417 1.09 -2.64 -16.88
N ASN A 418 0.36 -1.57 -16.57
CA ASN A 418 -0.96 -1.33 -17.12
C ASN A 418 -1.90 -2.52 -16.86
N VAL A 419 -1.82 -3.07 -15.65
CA VAL A 419 -2.71 -4.11 -15.18
C VAL A 419 -4.10 -3.50 -15.04
N ARG A 420 -5.05 -4.05 -15.79
CA ARG A 420 -6.46 -3.64 -15.76
C ARG A 420 -7.34 -4.81 -15.38
N GLY A 421 -8.47 -4.52 -14.74
CA GLY A 421 -9.43 -5.54 -14.35
C GLY A 421 -10.63 -4.96 -13.61
N ASN A 422 -11.52 -5.84 -13.21
CA ASN A 422 -12.78 -5.51 -12.52
C ASN A 422 -12.90 -6.15 -11.14
N ILE A 423 -11.79 -6.67 -10.60
CA ILE A 423 -11.72 -7.31 -9.27
C ILE A 423 -10.57 -6.71 -8.50
N ASP A 424 -10.85 -6.22 -7.29
CA ASP A 424 -9.84 -5.65 -6.40
C ASP A 424 -9.31 -6.66 -5.37
N ALA A 425 -10.10 -7.69 -5.04
CA ALA A 425 -9.86 -8.63 -3.94
C ALA A 425 -8.99 -9.84 -4.33
N ASN A 426 -7.85 -9.61 -4.96
CA ASN A 426 -6.90 -10.69 -5.24
C ASN A 426 -5.44 -10.22 -5.14
N LYS A 427 -4.55 -11.20 -4.99
CA LYS A 427 -3.11 -11.04 -4.99
C LYS A 427 -2.53 -11.82 -6.14
N LEU A 428 -1.44 -11.33 -6.71
CA LEU A 428 -0.70 -12.00 -7.78
C LEU A 428 0.69 -12.37 -7.27
N ASP A 429 0.95 -13.66 -7.18
CA ASP A 429 2.27 -14.23 -6.95
C ASP A 429 3.05 -14.25 -8.26
N VAL A 430 4.23 -13.64 -8.24
CA VAL A 430 5.05 -13.45 -9.43
C VAL A 430 6.33 -14.24 -9.29
N SER A 431 6.68 -15.00 -10.31
CA SER A 431 7.92 -15.75 -10.39
C SER A 431 8.67 -15.45 -11.68
N VAL A 432 10.00 -15.39 -11.62
CA VAL A 432 10.89 -15.24 -12.77
C VAL A 432 11.81 -16.46 -12.81
N ASN A 433 11.86 -17.16 -13.95
CA ASN A 433 12.60 -18.41 -14.12
C ASN A 433 12.36 -19.40 -12.96
N GLN A 434 11.08 -19.59 -12.59
CA GLN A 434 10.62 -20.48 -11.50
C GLN A 434 10.97 -20.01 -10.07
N GLN A 435 11.73 -18.92 -9.91
CA GLN A 435 11.99 -18.33 -8.60
C GLN A 435 10.89 -17.31 -8.27
N HIS A 436 10.23 -17.45 -7.11
CA HIS A 436 9.28 -16.45 -6.63
C HIS A 436 10.01 -15.14 -6.32
N VAL A 437 9.50 -14.03 -6.87
CA VAL A 437 10.11 -12.68 -6.74
C VAL A 437 9.27 -11.70 -5.93
N GLY A 438 7.98 -11.99 -5.75
CA GLY A 438 7.12 -11.20 -4.88
C GLY A 438 5.63 -11.42 -5.14
N THR A 439 4.83 -10.80 -4.29
CA THR A 439 3.37 -10.81 -4.37
C THR A 439 2.86 -9.38 -4.42
N VAL A 440 1.92 -9.10 -5.33
CA VAL A 440 1.30 -7.77 -5.49
C VAL A 440 -0.21 -7.85 -5.29
N ALA A 441 -0.80 -6.87 -4.60
CA ALA A 441 -2.24 -6.81 -4.38
C ALA A 441 -2.95 -5.98 -5.45
N LEU A 442 -4.15 -6.41 -5.86
CA LEU A 442 -5.00 -5.74 -6.84
C LEU A 442 -5.89 -4.64 -6.23
N PHE A 443 -5.59 -4.18 -5.02
CA PHE A 443 -6.34 -3.13 -4.32
C PHE A 443 -6.48 -1.87 -5.22
N GLY A 444 -7.72 -1.52 -5.55
CA GLY A 444 -8.06 -0.36 -6.39
C GLY A 444 -7.94 -0.57 -7.91
N LEU A 445 -7.67 -1.80 -8.38
CA LEU A 445 -7.57 -2.14 -9.79
C LEU A 445 -8.80 -1.73 -10.61
N ARG A 446 -10.00 -1.99 -10.12
CA ARG A 446 -11.27 -1.69 -10.78
C ARG A 446 -11.38 -0.20 -11.06
N ARG A 447 -11.20 0.64 -10.04
CA ARG A 447 -11.25 2.11 -10.19
C ARG A 447 -10.17 2.60 -11.15
N ALA A 448 -8.95 2.09 -11.05
CA ALA A 448 -7.86 2.44 -11.96
C ALA A 448 -8.12 2.01 -13.43
N SER A 449 -9.02 1.05 -13.65
CA SER A 449 -9.38 0.52 -14.97
C SER A 449 -10.56 1.24 -15.62
N LEU A 450 -11.37 1.98 -14.87
CA LEU A 450 -12.49 2.76 -15.41
C LEU A 450 -11.96 3.88 -16.29
N LYS A 451 -12.56 4.09 -17.48
CA LYS A 451 -12.11 5.10 -18.46
C LYS A 451 -12.39 6.54 -18.03
N ASP A 452 -13.19 6.75 -16.99
CA ASP A 452 -13.61 8.07 -16.54
C ASP A 452 -12.62 8.65 -15.51
N GLY A 453 -12.36 9.96 -15.58
CA GLY A 453 -11.47 10.69 -14.65
C GLY A 453 -10.10 11.05 -15.23
N ALA A 454 -9.30 11.80 -14.45
CA ALA A 454 -8.00 12.34 -14.89
C ALA A 454 -6.94 11.27 -15.20
N HIS A 455 -7.10 10.06 -14.66
CA HIS A 455 -6.22 8.89 -14.86
C HIS A 455 -7.03 7.67 -15.37
N GLY A 456 -8.18 7.92 -16.01
CA GLY A 456 -9.12 6.88 -16.40
C GLY A 456 -8.51 5.88 -17.38
N GLY A 457 -8.52 4.60 -17.02
CA GLY A 457 -8.07 3.49 -17.87
C GLY A 457 -6.55 3.28 -17.88
N GLU A 458 -5.79 3.89 -16.98
CA GLU A 458 -4.34 3.66 -16.84
C GLU A 458 -4.01 2.32 -16.16
N GLY A 459 -4.94 1.77 -15.37
CA GLY A 459 -4.70 0.57 -14.57
C GLY A 459 -3.64 0.78 -13.49
N LEU A 460 -3.14 -0.34 -12.95
CA LEU A 460 -2.06 -0.36 -11.96
C LEU A 460 -0.74 -0.79 -12.60
N THR A 461 0.37 -0.23 -12.12
CA THR A 461 1.71 -0.70 -12.45
C THR A 461 2.41 -1.18 -11.19
N PHE A 462 2.91 -2.41 -11.25
CA PHE A 462 3.65 -3.02 -10.14
C PHE A 462 5.13 -3.13 -10.49
N VAL A 463 6.00 -2.75 -9.55
CA VAL A 463 7.45 -2.80 -9.70
C VAL A 463 8.01 -3.75 -8.65
N ILE A 464 8.71 -4.80 -9.09
CA ILE A 464 9.24 -5.88 -8.25
C ILE A 464 10.75 -5.96 -8.44
N ASP A 465 11.50 -5.99 -7.34
CA ASP A 465 12.95 -6.17 -7.37
C ASP A 465 13.31 -7.61 -7.71
N ILE A 466 13.99 -7.80 -8.85
CA ILE A 466 14.44 -9.12 -9.32
C ILE A 466 15.97 -9.21 -9.37
N THR A 467 16.67 -8.28 -8.69
CA THR A 467 18.14 -8.22 -8.68
C THR A 467 18.78 -9.55 -8.29
N ASP A 468 18.26 -10.23 -7.26
CA ASP A 468 18.80 -11.51 -6.81
C ASP A 468 18.67 -12.62 -7.88
N VAL A 469 17.59 -12.59 -8.68
CA VAL A 469 17.39 -13.53 -9.80
C VAL A 469 18.42 -13.27 -10.88
N ILE A 470 18.63 -12.01 -11.27
CA ILE A 470 19.62 -11.63 -12.29
C ILE A 470 21.04 -11.97 -11.81
N ASP A 471 21.35 -11.71 -10.54
CA ASP A 471 22.63 -12.09 -9.95
C ASP A 471 22.84 -13.62 -9.95
N ASN A 472 21.81 -14.41 -9.61
CA ASN A 472 21.88 -15.88 -9.68
C ASN A 472 22.15 -16.36 -11.11
N LEU A 473 21.38 -15.85 -12.08
CA LEU A 473 21.57 -16.21 -13.49
C LEU A 473 22.97 -15.85 -14.00
N PHE A 474 23.53 -14.72 -13.55
CA PHE A 474 24.90 -14.34 -13.89
C PHE A 474 25.91 -15.32 -13.30
N VAL A 475 25.80 -15.64 -12.01
CA VAL A 475 26.69 -16.60 -11.32
C VAL A 475 26.64 -17.98 -11.98
N ASP A 476 25.46 -18.40 -12.41
CA ASP A 476 25.23 -19.72 -13.02
C ASP A 476 25.54 -19.77 -14.53
N ASN A 477 26.09 -18.69 -15.12
CA ASN A 477 26.28 -18.51 -16.58
C ASN A 477 24.99 -18.74 -17.40
N ALA A 478 23.83 -18.52 -16.79
CA ALA A 478 22.51 -18.67 -17.39
C ALA A 478 21.90 -17.34 -17.86
N LEU A 479 22.53 -16.21 -17.53
CA LEU A 479 22.06 -14.88 -17.92
C LEU A 479 22.15 -14.65 -19.43
N ASP A 480 22.96 -15.42 -20.16
CA ASP A 480 23.06 -15.38 -21.64
C ASP A 480 21.80 -15.91 -22.34
N ALA A 481 20.82 -16.44 -21.61
CA ALA A 481 19.51 -16.76 -22.16
C ALA A 481 18.87 -15.53 -22.83
N ASN A 482 18.34 -15.69 -24.06
CA ASN A 482 17.71 -14.60 -24.81
C ASN A 482 16.38 -14.11 -24.21
N SER A 483 15.91 -14.73 -23.13
CA SER A 483 14.62 -14.40 -22.50
C SER A 483 14.52 -14.81 -21.04
N LEU A 484 13.60 -14.17 -20.31
CA LEU A 484 13.17 -14.58 -18.97
C LEU A 484 11.73 -15.11 -19.01
N ASP A 485 11.47 -16.20 -18.30
CA ASP A 485 10.13 -16.76 -18.08
C ASP A 485 9.48 -16.07 -16.88
N VAL A 486 8.33 -15.42 -17.08
CA VAL A 486 7.57 -14.79 -16.01
C VAL A 486 6.25 -15.52 -15.84
N ARG A 487 5.99 -16.00 -14.63
CA ARG A 487 4.70 -16.61 -14.24
C ARG A 487 3.99 -15.71 -13.25
N ILE A 488 2.70 -15.51 -13.46
CA ILE A 488 1.82 -14.67 -12.65
C ILE A 488 0.65 -15.54 -12.22
N LEU A 489 0.54 -15.83 -10.94
CA LEU A 489 -0.48 -16.72 -10.39
C LEU A 489 -1.37 -15.94 -9.43
N PRO A 490 -2.70 -15.98 -9.57
CA PRO A 490 -3.57 -15.37 -8.59
C PRO A 490 -3.63 -16.25 -7.33
N SER A 491 -3.57 -15.65 -6.14
CA SER A 491 -3.62 -16.40 -4.87
C SER A 491 -5.02 -17.00 -4.61
N ASN A 492 -6.07 -16.38 -5.16
CA ASN A 492 -7.42 -16.93 -5.17
C ASN A 492 -7.90 -17.18 -6.61
N PRO A 493 -8.81 -18.16 -6.84
CA PRO A 493 -9.39 -18.40 -8.16
C PRO A 493 -9.95 -17.11 -8.78
N VAL A 494 -9.55 -16.84 -10.02
CA VAL A 494 -10.08 -15.74 -10.82
C VAL A 494 -11.18 -16.32 -11.71
N SER A 495 -12.41 -15.81 -11.64
CA SER A 495 -13.51 -16.30 -12.49
C SER A 495 -13.25 -15.96 -13.97
N ASP A 496 -13.81 -16.72 -14.91
CA ASP A 496 -13.67 -16.41 -16.35
C ASP A 496 -14.34 -15.07 -16.75
N ALA A 497 -15.25 -14.56 -15.90
CA ALA A 497 -15.85 -13.24 -16.04
C ALA A 497 -14.92 -12.09 -15.58
N ALA A 498 -13.85 -12.41 -14.84
CA ALA A 498 -12.85 -11.45 -14.44
C ALA A 498 -11.96 -11.09 -15.63
N LYS A 499 -12.00 -9.84 -16.06
CA LYS A 499 -11.25 -9.37 -17.24
C LYS A 499 -9.90 -8.79 -16.83
N ILE A 500 -9.06 -9.58 -16.16
CA ILE A 500 -7.74 -9.11 -15.72
C ILE A 500 -6.74 -9.25 -16.88
N THR A 501 -6.14 -8.13 -17.28
CA THR A 501 -5.15 -8.04 -18.36
C THR A 501 -3.92 -7.31 -17.88
N ILE A 502 -2.74 -7.86 -18.13
CA ILE A 502 -1.45 -7.20 -17.95
C ILE A 502 -1.06 -6.61 -19.31
N GLY A 503 -0.98 -5.29 -19.41
CA GLY A 503 -0.69 -4.61 -20.68
C GLY A 503 0.71 -4.93 -21.20
N ARG A 504 1.70 -4.99 -20.31
CA ARG A 504 3.07 -5.38 -20.63
C ARG A 504 3.79 -5.93 -19.39
N VAL A 505 4.67 -6.90 -19.62
CA VAL A 505 5.65 -7.42 -18.66
C VAL A 505 7.03 -7.03 -19.17
N SER A 506 7.75 -6.24 -18.39
CA SER A 506 9.04 -5.68 -18.79
C SER A 506 10.08 -5.79 -17.69
N VAL A 507 11.35 -5.81 -18.09
CA VAL A 507 12.49 -5.79 -17.17
C VAL A 507 13.35 -4.57 -17.47
N TYR A 508 13.65 -3.80 -16.43
CA TYR A 508 14.50 -2.63 -16.49
C TYR A 508 15.75 -2.83 -15.65
N ARG A 509 16.91 -2.36 -16.15
CA ARG A 509 18.12 -2.24 -15.35
C ARG A 509 18.21 -0.83 -14.78
N GLN A 510 18.84 -0.74 -13.62
CA GLN A 510 19.22 0.50 -13.00
C GLN A 510 20.72 0.48 -12.72
N GLY A 511 21.49 1.28 -13.48
CA GLY A 511 22.93 1.45 -13.24
C GLY A 511 23.19 2.12 -11.90
N GLN A 512 23.99 1.52 -11.03
CA GLN A 512 24.31 2.07 -9.70
C GLN A 512 25.53 2.99 -9.73
#